data_AF-A0A9E0HL92-F1
#
_entry.id   AF-A0A9E0HL92-F1
#
_cell.length_a   1.000
_cell.length_b   1.000
_cell.length_c   1.000
_cell.angle_alpha   90.00
_cell.angle_beta   90.00
_cell.angle_gamma   90.00
#
_symmetry.space_group_name_H-M   'P 1'
#
loop_
_entity.id
_entity.type
_entity.pdbx_description
1 polymer ?
#
loop_
_entity_poly.entity_id
_entity_poly.type
_entity_poly.pdbx_seq_one_letter_code
_entity_poly.pdbx_strand_id
1 'polypeptide(L)'
;MERDDIIEYSLGAGHSEEQGRAIRKKIYFVTILLSVVTTVEVLLGVFWMNLFPNAWHWVKWVFIMLTLVKASYIVMTFMHLGDERRNIRSVILLPYGLFLMYLVFIIIWEASYLHNVLKFFL
;
A
#
# COMPACT_ATOMS: atom_id res chain seq x y z
N MET A 1 24.81 37.04 30.38
CA MET A 1 25.58 36.79 29.14
C MET A 1 24.77 35.81 28.33
N GLU A 2 23.98 36.32 27.37
CA GLU A 2 23.39 35.46 26.35
C GLU A 2 24.53 34.85 25.53
N ARG A 3 24.41 33.55 25.25
CA ARG A 3 25.40 32.79 24.49
C ARG A 3 25.17 33.04 23.00
N ASP A 4 25.84 34.06 22.48
CA ASP A 4 25.80 34.55 21.09
C ASP A 4 26.53 33.62 20.09
N ASP A 5 26.99 32.46 20.57
CA ASP A 5 27.82 31.47 19.87
C ASP A 5 27.02 30.27 19.33
N ILE A 6 25.71 30.19 19.60
CA ILE A 6 24.85 29.17 19.00
C ILE A 6 24.17 29.76 17.77
N ILE A 7 24.74 29.49 16.58
CA ILE A 7 24.01 29.68 15.32
C ILE A 7 22.85 28.68 15.37
N GLU A 8 21.66 29.15 15.73
CA GLU A 8 20.48 28.32 15.90
C GLU A 8 19.84 28.04 14.54
N TYR A 9 20.39 27.06 13.83
CA TYR A 9 19.96 26.61 12.50
C TYR A 9 18.47 26.18 12.46
N SER A 10 17.85 25.91 13.62
CA SER A 10 16.47 25.47 13.82
C SER A 10 15.42 26.58 13.65
N LEU A 11 15.80 27.86 13.79
CA LEU A 11 14.84 28.99 13.74
C LEU A 11 14.39 29.35 12.31
N GLY A 12 15.19 29.02 11.29
CA GLY A 12 14.88 29.32 9.88
C GLY A 12 14.16 28.20 9.12
N ALA A 13 14.00 27.02 9.72
CA ALA A 13 13.43 25.82 9.10
C ALA A 13 11.90 25.69 9.34
N GLY A 14 11.21 26.80 9.58
CA GLY A 14 9.76 26.82 9.71
C GLY A 14 9.09 26.61 8.35
N HIS A 15 8.67 25.39 8.04
CA HIS A 15 7.71 25.17 6.95
C HIS A 15 6.49 26.07 7.19
N SER A 16 6.08 26.85 6.17
CA SER A 16 4.91 27.72 6.31
C SER A 16 3.71 26.90 6.81
N GLU A 17 2.97 27.41 7.80
CA GLU A 17 1.81 26.70 8.36
C GLU A 17 0.81 26.28 7.29
N GLU A 18 0.71 27.06 6.21
CA GLU A 18 -0.17 26.82 5.07
C GLU A 18 0.19 25.53 4.32
N GLN A 19 1.48 25.29 4.05
CA GLN A 19 1.96 24.06 3.42
C GLN A 19 1.69 22.84 4.30
N GLY A 20 1.93 22.95 5.61
CA GLY A 20 1.65 21.87 6.57
C GLY A 20 0.16 21.52 6.65
N ARG A 21 -0.74 22.51 6.61
CA ARG A 21 -2.19 22.28 6.58
C ARG A 21 -2.64 21.55 5.32
N ALA A 22 -2.10 21.90 4.15
CA ALA A 22 -2.43 21.25 2.89
C ALA A 22 -2.02 19.77 2.87
N ILE A 23 -0.81 19.45 3.37
CA ILE A 23 -0.31 18.07 3.45
C ILE A 23 -1.19 17.23 4.40
N ARG A 24 -1.50 17.74 5.60
CA ARG A 24 -2.39 17.05 6.55
C ARG A 24 -3.77 16.79 5.94
N LYS A 25 -4.34 17.78 5.24
CA LYS A 25 -5.63 17.63 4.56
C LYS A 25 -5.60 16.53 3.49
N LYS A 26 -4.54 16.46 2.68
CA LYS A 26 -4.34 15.40 1.68
C LYS A 26 -4.27 14.02 2.34
N ILE A 27 -3.52 13.89 3.43
CA ILE A 27 -3.41 12.63 4.20
C ILE A 27 -4.78 12.17 4.69
N TYR A 28 -5.53 13.02 5.40
CA TYR A 28 -6.86 12.65 5.91
C TYR A 28 -7.84 12.29 4.79
N PHE A 29 -7.83 13.04 3.69
CA PHE A 29 -8.66 12.75 2.53
C PHE A 29 -8.37 11.36 1.95
N VAL A 30 -7.10 11.06 1.71
CA VAL A 30 -6.69 9.77 1.13
C VAL A 30 -6.94 8.61 2.09
N THR A 31 -6.72 8.80 3.40
CA THR A 31 -7.05 7.80 4.42
C THR A 31 -8.54 7.45 4.42
N ILE A 32 -9.42 8.47 4.41
CA ILE A 32 -10.87 8.25 4.39
C ILE A 32 -11.28 7.56 3.07
N LEU A 33 -10.76 8.02 1.93
CA LEU A 33 -11.06 7.43 0.62
C LEU A 33 -10.67 5.95 0.59
N LEU A 34 -9.45 5.61 1.01
CA LEU A 34 -8.97 4.23 1.03
C LEU A 34 -9.72 3.36 2.06
N SER A 35 -10.11 3.94 3.20
CA SER A 35 -10.93 3.26 4.20
C SER A 35 -12.30 2.90 3.61
N VAL A 36 -12.99 3.85 2.98
CA VAL A 36 -14.30 3.61 2.36
C VAL A 36 -14.19 2.56 1.25
N VAL A 37 -13.22 2.68 0.35
CA VAL A 37 -13.01 1.68 -0.73
C VAL A 37 -12.75 0.30 -0.15
N THR A 38 -11.96 0.20 0.93
CA THR A 38 -11.67 -1.08 1.58
C THR A 38 -12.89 -1.65 2.30
N THR A 39 -13.69 -0.83 2.97
CA THR A 39 -14.96 -1.27 3.57
C THR A 39 -15.90 -1.81 2.51
N VAL A 40 -16.07 -1.11 1.39
CA VAL A 40 -16.90 -1.58 0.27
C VAL A 40 -16.38 -2.90 -0.28
N GLU A 41 -15.07 -3.04 -0.48
CA GLU A 41 -14.47 -4.29 -0.95
C GLU A 41 -14.76 -5.46 -0.01
N VAL A 42 -14.57 -5.29 1.30
CA VAL A 42 -14.85 -6.35 2.28
C VAL A 42 -16.34 -6.72 2.28
N LEU A 43 -17.24 -5.73 2.24
CA LEU A 43 -18.68 -5.99 2.18
C LEU A 43 -19.06 -6.73 0.88
N LEU A 44 -18.48 -6.35 -0.25
CA LEU A 44 -18.64 -7.10 -1.51
C LEU A 44 -18.16 -8.54 -1.32
N GLY A 45 -16.99 -8.78 -0.72
CA GLY A 45 -16.51 -10.14 -0.45
C GLY A 45 -17.47 -10.99 0.39
N VAL A 46 -18.07 -10.40 1.44
CA VAL A 46 -19.00 -11.09 2.35
C VAL A 46 -20.35 -11.38 1.67
N PHE A 47 -20.93 -10.40 0.97
CA PHE A 47 -22.29 -10.55 0.43
C PHE A 47 -22.33 -11.23 -0.93
N TRP A 48 -21.27 -11.13 -1.74
CA TRP A 48 -21.27 -11.66 -3.11
C TRP A 48 -21.40 -13.18 -3.18
N MET A 49 -20.89 -13.90 -2.18
CA MET A 49 -20.99 -15.36 -2.12
C MET A 49 -22.45 -15.84 -2.10
N ASN A 50 -23.36 -15.05 -1.53
CA ASN A 50 -24.79 -15.37 -1.47
C ASN A 50 -25.55 -14.93 -2.73
N LEU A 51 -25.05 -13.92 -3.46
CA LEU A 51 -25.76 -13.31 -4.59
C LEU A 51 -25.44 -13.97 -5.93
N PHE A 52 -24.20 -14.45 -6.14
CA PHE A 52 -23.76 -15.00 -7.43
C PHE A 52 -22.85 -16.24 -7.28
N PRO A 53 -23.42 -17.44 -7.08
CA PRO A 53 -22.64 -18.66 -6.82
C PRO A 53 -21.70 -19.07 -7.96
N ASN A 54 -22.00 -18.74 -9.22
CA ASN A 54 -21.19 -19.12 -10.38
C ASN A 54 -20.19 -18.03 -10.84
N ALA A 55 -20.14 -16.87 -10.17
CA ALA A 55 -19.29 -15.74 -10.58
C ALA A 55 -17.99 -15.62 -9.79
N TRP A 56 -17.58 -16.67 -9.06
CA TRP A 56 -16.46 -16.61 -8.12
C TRP A 56 -15.13 -16.20 -8.76
N HIS A 57 -14.88 -16.58 -10.01
CA HIS A 57 -13.68 -16.19 -10.74
C HIS A 57 -13.59 -14.66 -10.93
N TRP A 58 -14.70 -14.02 -11.28
CA TRP A 58 -14.77 -12.57 -11.48
C TRP A 58 -14.50 -11.79 -10.19
N VAL A 59 -15.03 -12.28 -9.06
CA VAL A 59 -14.80 -11.68 -7.74
C VAL A 59 -13.31 -11.64 -7.41
N LYS A 60 -12.59 -12.75 -7.61
CA LYS A 60 -11.15 -12.82 -7.34
C LYS A 60 -10.37 -11.79 -8.17
N TRP A 61 -10.68 -11.64 -9.44
CA TRP A 61 -10.03 -10.65 -10.30
C TRP A 61 -10.30 -9.22 -9.85
N VAL A 62 -11.55 -8.91 -9.49
CA VAL A 62 -11.91 -7.58 -8.96
C VAL A 62 -11.13 -7.27 -7.67
N PHE A 63 -11.03 -8.24 -6.76
CA PHE A 63 -10.27 -8.10 -5.52
C PHE A 63 -8.78 -7.84 -5.78
N ILE A 64 -8.16 -8.60 -6.69
CA ILE A 64 -6.75 -8.42 -7.05
C ILE A 64 -6.54 -7.01 -7.63
N MET A 65 -7.40 -6.58 -8.56
CA MET A 65 -7.30 -5.26 -9.19
C MET A 65 -7.48 -4.13 -8.18
N LEU A 66 -8.51 -4.18 -7.33
CA LEU A 66 -8.74 -3.19 -6.28
C LEU A 66 -7.58 -3.14 -5.28
N THR A 67 -7.00 -4.29 -4.93
CA THR A 67 -5.82 -4.37 -4.06
C THR A 67 -4.62 -3.67 -4.68
N LEU A 68 -4.35 -3.89 -5.97
CA LEU A 68 -3.26 -3.22 -6.69
C LEU A 68 -3.47 -1.70 -6.78
N VAL A 69 -4.69 -1.24 -7.07
CA VAL A 69 -5.03 0.18 -7.10
C VAL A 69 -4.81 0.83 -5.74
N LYS A 70 -5.29 0.21 -4.65
CA LYS A 70 -5.08 0.70 -3.28
C LYS A 70 -3.60 0.76 -2.93
N ALA A 71 -2.85 -0.31 -3.20
CA ALA A 71 -1.42 -0.38 -2.93
C ALA A 71 -0.65 0.74 -3.68
N SER A 72 -0.98 0.97 -4.95
CA SER A 72 -0.39 2.05 -5.75
C SER A 72 -0.67 3.43 -5.14
N TYR A 73 -1.92 3.66 -4.71
CA TYR A 73 -2.33 4.93 -4.11
C TYR A 73 -1.65 5.18 -2.75
N ILE A 74 -1.45 4.12 -1.96
CA ILE A 74 -0.72 4.17 -0.67
C ILE A 74 0.75 4.53 -0.90
N VAL A 75 1.42 3.84 -1.83
CA VAL A 75 2.84 4.05 -2.14
C VAL A 75 3.05 5.46 -2.70
N MET A 76 2.16 5.95 -3.57
CA MET A 76 2.30 7.30 -4.11
C MET A 76 2.06 8.39 -3.05
N THR A 77 1.08 8.20 -2.16
CA THR A 77 0.65 9.25 -1.21
C THR A 77 1.35 9.19 0.15
N PHE A 78 1.32 8.06 0.85
CA PHE A 78 1.83 7.97 2.22
C PHE A 78 3.35 7.87 2.27
N MET A 79 3.95 7.17 1.30
CA MET A 79 5.40 7.10 1.19
C MET A 79 6.01 8.33 0.48
N HIS A 80 5.19 9.31 0.08
CA HIS A 80 5.61 10.53 -0.64
C HIS A 80 6.40 10.27 -1.94
N LEU A 81 6.41 9.03 -2.43
CA LEU A 81 7.14 8.66 -3.63
C LEU A 81 6.56 9.35 -4.88
N GLY A 82 5.30 9.78 -4.83
CA GLY A 82 4.60 10.47 -5.93
C GLY A 82 5.19 11.82 -6.33
N ASP A 83 5.77 12.54 -5.38
CA ASP A 83 6.34 13.89 -5.60
C ASP A 83 7.88 13.84 -5.75
N GLU A 84 8.48 12.65 -5.63
CA GLU A 84 9.93 12.43 -5.65
C GLU A 84 10.47 12.13 -7.06
N ARG A 85 11.78 12.36 -7.26
CA ARG A 85 12.46 12.08 -8.53
C ARG A 85 12.35 10.60 -8.91
N ARG A 86 12.15 10.34 -10.21
CA ARG A 86 11.99 8.99 -10.77
C ARG A 86 13.08 8.01 -10.34
N ASN A 87 14.34 8.46 -10.25
CA ASN A 87 15.45 7.59 -9.87
C ASN A 87 15.35 7.12 -8.41
N ILE A 88 15.05 8.05 -7.48
CA ILE A 88 14.89 7.73 -6.05
C ILE A 88 13.63 6.87 -5.83
N ARG A 89 12.56 7.18 -6.56
CA ARG A 89 11.35 6.36 -6.58
C ARG A 89 11.65 4.90 -6.95
N SER A 90 12.38 4.69 -8.06
CA SER A 90 12.71 3.34 -8.53
C SER A 90 13.60 2.58 -7.54
N VAL A 91 14.52 3.25 -6.84
CA VAL A 91 15.39 2.63 -5.82
C VAL A 91 14.57 1.99 -4.69
N ILE A 92 13.41 2.55 -4.34
CA ILE A 92 12.54 2.00 -3.29
C ILE A 92 11.53 1.00 -3.87
N LEU A 93 10.93 1.30 -5.03
CA LEU A 93 9.91 0.44 -5.64
C LEU A 93 10.47 -0.89 -6.19
N LEU A 94 11.69 -0.90 -6.76
CA LEU A 94 12.31 -2.12 -7.28
C LEU A 94 12.52 -3.21 -6.21
N PRO A 95 13.22 -2.96 -5.09
CA PRO A 95 13.42 -3.98 -4.07
C PRO A 95 12.11 -4.42 -3.44
N TYR A 96 11.16 -3.50 -3.24
CA TYR A 96 9.83 -3.85 -2.71
C TYR A 96 9.05 -4.76 -3.68
N GLY A 97 9.04 -4.42 -4.97
CA GLY A 97 8.40 -5.23 -6.01
C GLY A 97 9.04 -6.60 -6.17
N LEU A 98 10.38 -6.66 -6.19
CA LEU A 98 11.15 -7.90 -6.25
C LEU A 98 10.84 -8.80 -5.04
N PHE A 99 10.83 -8.22 -3.83
CA PHE A 99 10.51 -8.94 -2.61
C PHE A 99 9.09 -9.52 -2.65
N LEU A 100 8.10 -8.74 -3.08
CA LEU A 100 6.70 -9.18 -3.18
C LEU A 100 6.56 -10.32 -4.20
N MET A 101 7.23 -10.20 -5.35
CA MET A 101 7.21 -11.24 -6.39
C MET A 101 7.89 -12.53 -5.90
N TYR A 102 8.98 -12.41 -5.14
CA TYR A 102 9.65 -13.55 -4.52
C TYR A 102 8.78 -14.23 -3.45
N LEU A 103 8.04 -13.46 -2.64
CA LEU A 103 7.07 -14.01 -1.69
C LEU A 103 5.95 -14.79 -2.39
N VAL A 104 5.43 -14.28 -3.51
CA VAL A 104 4.41 -15.01 -4.28
C VAL A 104 5.00 -16.32 -4.83
N PHE A 105 6.23 -16.28 -5.34
CA PHE A 105 6.92 -17.47 -5.83
C PHE A 105 7.08 -18.54 -4.75
N ILE A 106 7.62 -18.19 -3.57
CA ILE A 106 7.86 -19.17 -2.50
C ILE A 106 6.55 -19.77 -1.97
N ILE A 107 5.50 -18.97 -1.82
CA ILE A 107 4.19 -19.46 -1.36
C ILE A 107 3.62 -20.48 -2.35
N ILE A 108 3.68 -20.21 -3.65
CA ILE A 108 3.15 -21.13 -4.67
C ILE A 108 3.99 -22.41 -4.71
N TRP A 109 5.32 -22.29 -4.64
CA TRP A 109 6.23 -23.43 -4.67
C TRP A 109 6.01 -24.37 -3.47
N GLU A 110 6.09 -23.80 -2.26
CA GLU A 110 5.91 -24.56 -1.03
C GLU A 110 4.50 -25.13 -0.90
N ALA A 111 3.46 -24.38 -1.27
CA ALA A 111 2.09 -24.89 -1.25
C ALA A 111 1.89 -26.07 -2.22
N SER A 112 2.51 -26.03 -3.40
CA SER A 112 2.47 -27.12 -4.37
C SER A 112 3.20 -28.36 -3.85
N TYR A 113 4.39 -28.18 -3.27
CA TYR A 113 5.14 -29.27 -2.65
C TYR A 113 4.35 -29.92 -1.52
N LEU A 114 3.82 -29.11 -0.60
CA LEU A 114 3.02 -29.59 0.53
C LEU A 114 1.77 -30.35 0.07
N HIS A 115 1.09 -29.87 -0.98
CA HIS A 115 -0.07 -30.54 -1.58
C HIS A 115 0.28 -31.93 -2.14
N ASN A 116 1.42 -32.06 -2.82
CA ASN A 116 1.86 -33.34 -3.38
C ASN A 116 2.26 -34.32 -2.27
N VAL A 117 2.94 -33.84 -1.23
CA VAL A 117 3.29 -34.64 -0.06
C VAL A 117 2.02 -35.11 0.66
N LEU A 118 1.06 -34.22 0.89
CA LEU A 118 -0.19 -34.57 1.56
C LEU A 118 -0.95 -35.68 0.80
N LYS A 119 -1.03 -35.56 -0.53
CA LYS A 119 -1.63 -36.59 -1.41
C LYS A 119 -0.89 -37.92 -1.45
N PHE A 120 0.39 -37.95 -1.11
CA PHE A 120 1.16 -39.18 -1.06
C PHE A 120 0.89 -39.97 0.23
N PHE A 121 0.58 -39.27 1.33
CA PHE A 121 0.32 -39.87 2.64
C PHE A 121 -1.16 -40.18 2.94
N LEU A 122 -2.09 -39.51 2.27
CA LEU A 122 -3.56 -39.67 2.41
C LEU A 122 -4.13 -40.43 1.21
#